data_AF-A0A965EPF3-F1
#
_entry.id   AF-A0A965EPF3-F1
#
_cell.length_a   1.000
_cell.length_b   1.000
_cell.length_c   1.000
_cell.angle_alpha   90.00
_cell.angle_beta   90.00
_cell.angle_gamma   90.00
#
_symmetry.space_group_name_H-M   'P 1'
#
loop_
_entity.id
_entity.type
_entity.pdbx_description
1 polymer ?
#
loop_
_entity_poly.entity_id
_entity_poly.type
_entity_poly.pdbx_seq_one_letter_code
_entity_poly.pdbx_strand_id
1 'polypeptide(L)'
;MAVGPGWLSGPAFDRHFIVTAAAIAILSGMLVAAHPGLFVPVLLLDLWLLGYHHLVSTYTQLCFDRENFARSRWLIFGLFPAVFAAVAAIGVTAGIWLLATIYLYWQWFHYTRQSYGIAQAYRRAAGGIADNEQLSRIVFYLVPLWGILHRAHQAPEFFLGLPVAHPPVPGWMVNTVAVLALAGLGWWIISRAMLWRDGRLPVGHTLYTISHFAVFYTGYVAISDINAGWI
;
A
#
# COMPACT_ATOMS: atom_id res chain seq x y z
N MET A 1 -15.98 -19.90 17.38
CA MET A 1 -14.50 -20.03 17.29
C MET A 1 -13.89 -19.02 18.25
N ALA A 2 -12.91 -19.44 19.05
CA ALA A 2 -12.20 -18.54 19.94
C ALA A 2 -11.41 -17.53 19.09
N VAL A 3 -11.65 -16.23 19.31
CA VAL A 3 -10.91 -15.18 18.61
C VAL A 3 -9.58 -15.03 19.31
N GLY A 4 -8.51 -15.46 18.65
CA GLY A 4 -7.15 -15.29 19.13
C GLY A 4 -6.61 -13.88 18.81
N PRO A 5 -5.45 -13.49 19.37
CA PRO A 5 -4.83 -12.20 19.08
C PRO A 5 -4.38 -12.08 17.60
N GLY A 6 -4.34 -13.20 16.88
CA GLY A 6 -4.15 -13.24 15.43
C GLY A 6 -2.75 -12.82 15.01
N TRP A 7 -1.73 -13.51 15.50
CA TRP A 7 -0.34 -13.35 15.08
C TRP A 7 -0.02 -14.38 13.98
N LEU A 8 0.82 -14.01 13.00
CA LEU A 8 1.25 -14.89 11.91
C LEU A 8 2.47 -15.72 12.32
N SER A 9 3.51 -15.07 12.85
CA SER A 9 4.72 -15.75 13.31
C SER A 9 4.84 -15.73 14.83
N GLY A 10 4.55 -14.57 15.44
CA GLY A 10 4.51 -14.44 16.89
C GLY A 10 4.39 -12.97 17.33
N PRO A 11 3.97 -12.71 18.59
CA PRO A 11 3.64 -11.35 19.02
C PRO A 11 4.81 -10.35 18.93
N ALA A 12 6.02 -10.78 19.31
CA ALA A 12 7.19 -9.90 19.30
C ALA A 12 7.63 -9.56 17.87
N PHE A 13 7.74 -10.59 17.03
CA PHE A 13 8.13 -10.45 15.62
C PHE A 13 7.13 -9.59 14.85
N ASP A 14 5.83 -9.91 14.94
CA ASP A 14 4.79 -9.22 14.17
C ASP A 14 4.68 -7.75 14.59
N ARG A 15 4.75 -7.44 15.88
CA ARG A 15 4.75 -6.04 16.35
C ARG A 15 5.95 -5.28 15.82
N HIS A 16 7.15 -5.86 15.94
CA HIS A 16 8.35 -5.22 15.42
C HIS A 16 8.26 -5.01 13.92
N PHE A 17 7.83 -6.02 13.16
CA PHE A 17 7.64 -5.93 11.72
C PHE A 17 6.65 -4.81 11.35
N ILE A 18 5.46 -4.79 11.94
CA ILE A 18 4.42 -3.81 11.64
C ILE A 18 4.87 -2.39 12.00
N VAL A 19 5.36 -2.20 13.22
CA VAL A 19 5.70 -0.86 13.73
C VAL A 19 6.93 -0.31 13.05
N THR A 20 7.99 -1.11 12.89
CA THR A 20 9.23 -0.66 12.24
C THR A 20 9.00 -0.35 10.77
N ALA A 21 8.27 -1.19 10.03
CA ALA A 21 7.96 -0.91 8.62
C ALA A 21 7.17 0.39 8.45
N ALA A 22 6.14 0.59 9.28
CA ALA A 22 5.33 1.81 9.25
C ALA A 22 6.15 3.05 9.63
N ALA A 23 6.98 2.94 10.67
CA ALA A 23 7.85 4.02 11.11
C ALA A 23 8.87 4.38 10.04
N ILE A 24 9.52 3.40 9.40
CA ILE A 24 10.46 3.65 8.30
C ILE A 24 9.76 4.37 7.15
N ALA A 25 8.59 3.89 6.69
CA ALA A 25 7.86 4.54 5.61
C ALA A 25 7.50 6.00 5.94
N ILE A 26 6.89 6.24 7.11
CA ILE A 26 6.48 7.59 7.52
C ILE A 26 7.70 8.51 7.71
N LEU A 27 8.74 8.05 8.40
CA LEU A 27 9.93 8.85 8.66
C LEU A 27 10.72 9.14 7.39
N SER A 28 10.81 8.20 6.45
CA SER A 28 11.46 8.41 5.16
C SER A 28 10.75 9.50 4.36
N GLY A 29 9.42 9.41 4.23
CA GLY A 29 8.64 10.44 3.55
C GLY A 29 8.75 11.82 4.22
N MET A 30 8.68 11.88 5.55
CA MET A 30 8.87 13.13 6.30
C MET A 30 10.28 13.70 6.16
N LEU A 31 11.30 12.85 6.16
CA LEU A 31 12.71 13.24 6.00
C LEU A 31 12.94 13.86 4.62
N VAL A 32 12.40 13.25 3.57
CA VAL A 32 12.52 13.79 2.21
C VAL A 32 11.69 15.06 2.03
N ALA A 33 10.51 15.14 2.67
CA ALA A 33 9.71 16.37 2.66
C ALA A 33 10.44 17.55 3.34
N ALA A 34 11.17 17.28 4.43
CA ALA A 34 11.99 18.29 5.12
C ALA A 34 13.29 18.60 4.38
N HIS A 35 13.88 17.61 3.71
CA HIS A 35 15.16 17.72 3.01
C HIS A 35 15.07 17.08 1.61
N PRO A 36 14.52 17.79 0.61
CA PRO A 36 14.30 17.24 -0.74
C PRO A 36 15.56 16.68 -1.42
N GLY A 37 16.74 17.21 -1.07
CA GLY A 37 18.03 16.69 -1.56
C GLY A 37 18.34 15.23 -1.15
N LEU A 38 17.62 14.68 -0.17
CA LEU A 38 17.74 13.28 0.27
C LEU A 38 16.87 12.32 -0.52
N PHE A 39 16.05 12.78 -1.47
CA PHE A 39 15.14 11.94 -2.25
C PHE A 39 15.85 10.74 -2.88
N VAL A 40 16.92 10.98 -3.66
CA VAL A 40 17.64 9.88 -4.37
C VAL A 40 18.30 8.90 -3.39
N PRO A 41 19.07 9.33 -2.38
CA PRO A 41 19.63 8.41 -1.38
C PRO A 41 18.58 7.56 -0.67
N VAL A 42 17.47 8.16 -0.24
CA VAL A 42 16.40 7.44 0.47
C VAL A 42 15.68 6.47 -0.47
N LEU A 43 15.39 6.89 -1.70
CA LEU A 43 14.81 6.02 -2.73
C LEU A 43 15.72 4.79 -3.01
N LEU A 44 17.02 4.99 -3.15
CA LEU A 44 17.96 3.90 -3.38
C LEU A 44 18.01 2.93 -2.19
N LEU A 45 17.97 3.45 -0.96
CA LEU A 45 17.90 2.63 0.25
C LEU A 45 16.61 1.83 0.32
N ASP A 46 15.46 2.45 0.00
CA ASP A 46 14.16 1.76 -0.06
C ASP A 46 14.17 0.64 -1.10
N LEU A 47 14.58 0.93 -2.34
CA LEU A 47 14.67 -0.06 -3.40
C LEU A 47 15.60 -1.21 -3.04
N TRP A 48 16.77 -0.90 -2.46
CA TRP A 48 17.76 -1.90 -2.08
C TRP A 48 17.30 -2.77 -0.92
N LEU A 49 16.86 -2.17 0.18
CA LEU A 49 16.55 -2.87 1.43
C LEU A 49 15.15 -3.49 1.43
N LEU A 50 14.17 -2.88 0.78
CA LEU A 50 12.76 -3.27 0.88
C LEU A 50 12.19 -3.70 -0.49
N GLY A 51 12.54 -2.99 -1.56
CA GLY A 51 12.07 -3.22 -2.92
C GLY A 51 12.52 -4.54 -3.52
N TYR A 52 13.82 -4.85 -3.58
CA TYR A 52 14.27 -6.05 -4.33
C TYR A 52 14.02 -7.37 -3.60
N HIS A 53 14.00 -7.37 -2.27
CA HIS A 53 13.91 -8.60 -1.48
C HIS A 53 12.59 -9.36 -1.68
N HIS A 54 11.47 -8.65 -1.86
CA HIS A 54 10.18 -9.32 -2.14
C HIS A 54 10.15 -9.97 -3.54
N LEU A 55 10.80 -9.33 -4.52
CA LEU A 55 10.91 -9.86 -5.88
C LEU A 55 11.78 -11.12 -5.88
N VAL A 56 12.94 -11.06 -5.22
CA VAL A 56 13.84 -12.21 -5.07
C VAL A 56 13.12 -13.37 -4.40
N SER A 57 12.42 -13.14 -3.27
CA SER A 57 11.67 -14.19 -2.58
C SER A 57 10.61 -14.85 -3.48
N THR A 58 9.88 -14.04 -4.26
CA THR A 58 8.86 -14.53 -5.20
C THR A 58 9.49 -15.41 -6.29
N TYR A 59 10.57 -14.95 -6.92
CA TYR A 59 11.26 -15.74 -7.95
C TYR A 59 11.93 -16.98 -7.35
N THR A 60 12.46 -16.92 -6.14
CA THR A 60 13.00 -18.09 -5.45
C THR A 60 11.90 -19.15 -5.27
N GLN A 61 10.71 -18.78 -4.81
CA GLN A 61 9.59 -19.73 -4.67
C GLN A 61 9.11 -20.31 -6.02
N LEU A 62 9.07 -19.48 -7.07
CA LEU A 62 8.61 -19.91 -8.39
C LEU A 62 9.63 -20.79 -9.14
N CYS A 63 10.92 -20.53 -8.97
CA CYS A 63 11.98 -21.20 -9.73
C CYS A 63 12.57 -22.42 -9.03
N PHE A 64 12.54 -22.49 -7.69
CA PHE A 64 13.17 -23.57 -6.92
C PHE A 64 12.21 -24.67 -6.46
N ASP A 65 10.94 -24.58 -6.83
CA ASP A 65 9.98 -25.69 -6.73
C ASP A 65 9.60 -26.17 -8.14
N ARG A 66 9.89 -27.45 -8.42
CA ARG A 66 9.69 -28.07 -9.74
C ARG A 66 8.22 -28.03 -10.19
N GLU A 67 7.29 -28.17 -9.26
CA GLU A 67 5.85 -28.15 -9.57
C GLU A 67 5.38 -26.72 -9.89
N ASN A 68 5.78 -25.75 -9.07
CA ASN A 68 5.47 -24.34 -9.29
C ASN A 68 6.12 -23.80 -10.58
N PHE A 69 7.36 -24.20 -10.86
CA PHE A 69 8.07 -23.82 -12.08
C PHE A 69 7.36 -24.33 -13.33
N ALA A 70 6.92 -25.60 -13.32
CA ALA A 70 6.21 -26.19 -14.45
C ALA A 70 4.86 -25.51 -14.73
N ARG A 71 4.17 -25.03 -13.68
CA ARG A 71 2.91 -24.29 -13.79
C ARG A 71 3.11 -22.82 -14.18
N SER A 72 4.24 -22.22 -13.78
CA SER A 72 4.49 -20.77 -13.91
C SER A 72 5.43 -20.41 -15.05
N ARG A 73 5.87 -21.38 -15.86
CA ARG A 73 6.79 -21.19 -17.00
C ARG A 73 6.37 -20.05 -17.95
N TRP A 74 5.08 -19.87 -18.22
CA TRP A 74 4.61 -18.74 -19.03
C TRP A 74 4.78 -17.40 -18.31
N LEU A 75 4.55 -17.32 -17.00
CA LEU A 75 4.77 -16.10 -16.23
C LEU A 75 6.26 -15.74 -16.16
N ILE A 76 7.13 -16.76 -16.07
CA ILE A 76 8.58 -16.56 -15.99
C ILE A 76 9.15 -16.10 -17.35
N PHE A 77 8.82 -16.82 -18.43
CA PHE A 77 9.47 -16.61 -19.73
C PHE A 77 8.63 -15.81 -20.74
N GLY A 78 7.31 -15.82 -20.62
CA GLY A 78 6.41 -15.12 -21.55
C GLY A 78 6.00 -13.74 -21.05
N LEU A 79 5.54 -13.65 -19.80
CA LEU A 79 5.04 -12.40 -19.24
C LEU A 79 6.16 -11.36 -19.10
N PHE A 80 7.37 -11.74 -18.66
CA PHE A 80 8.45 -10.78 -18.45
C PHE A 80 8.89 -10.07 -19.74
N PRO A 81 9.23 -10.77 -20.84
CA PRO A 81 9.50 -10.11 -22.12
C PRO A 81 8.30 -9.34 -22.67
N ALA A 82 7.07 -9.82 -22.46
CA ALA A 82 5.86 -9.12 -22.90
C ALA A 82 5.67 -7.78 -22.18
N VAL A 83 5.86 -7.76 -20.85
CA VAL A 83 5.81 -6.53 -20.04
C VAL A 83 6.94 -5.60 -20.45
N PHE A 84 8.16 -6.10 -20.64
CA PHE A 84 9.29 -5.30 -21.10
C PHE A 84 9.00 -4.67 -22.48
N ALA A 85 8.51 -5.45 -23.44
CA ALA A 85 8.15 -4.96 -24.77
C ALA A 85 7.02 -3.93 -24.70
N ALA A 86 6.01 -4.13 -23.86
CA ALA A 86 4.92 -3.17 -23.66
C ALA A 86 5.42 -1.86 -23.06
N VAL A 87 6.25 -1.90 -22.02
CA VAL A 87 6.85 -0.71 -21.40
C VAL A 87 7.73 0.04 -22.40
N ALA A 88 8.58 -0.68 -23.16
CA ALA A 88 9.42 -0.09 -24.19
C ALA A 88 8.57 0.56 -25.31
N ALA A 89 7.53 -0.13 -25.78
CA ALA A 89 6.63 0.39 -26.80
C ALA A 89 5.92 1.67 -26.32
N ILE A 90 5.39 1.68 -25.10
CA ILE A 90 4.74 2.87 -24.51
C ILE A 90 5.76 4.00 -24.38
N GLY A 91 6.95 3.72 -23.84
CA GLY A 91 8.00 4.71 -23.64
C GLY A 91 8.45 5.39 -24.94
N VAL A 92 8.53 4.64 -26.04
CA VAL A 92 8.93 5.16 -27.35
C VAL A 92 7.77 5.85 -28.10
N THR A 93 6.54 5.36 -27.98
CA THR A 93 5.40 5.85 -28.79
C THR A 93 4.59 6.95 -28.12
N ALA A 94 4.33 6.83 -26.82
CA ALA A 94 3.53 7.77 -26.05
C ALA A 94 4.39 8.67 -25.14
N GLY A 95 5.59 8.20 -24.77
CA GLY A 95 6.54 8.92 -23.93
C GLY A 95 6.54 8.46 -22.46
N ILE A 96 7.58 8.87 -21.73
CA ILE A 96 7.81 8.47 -20.34
C ILE A 96 6.72 8.98 -19.37
N TRP A 97 6.04 10.07 -19.72
CA TRP A 97 4.98 10.64 -18.88
C TRP A 97 3.80 9.67 -18.68
N LEU A 98 3.48 8.87 -19.72
CA LEU A 98 2.40 7.90 -19.63
C LEU A 98 2.78 6.74 -18.70
N LEU A 99 4.05 6.33 -18.70
CA LEU A 99 4.56 5.33 -17.77
C LEU A 99 4.50 5.84 -16.33
N ALA A 100 4.95 7.08 -16.07
CA ALA A 100 4.85 7.70 -14.75
C ALA A 100 3.39 7.82 -14.27
N THR A 101 2.47 8.16 -15.18
CA THR A 101 1.04 8.24 -14.91
C THR A 101 0.45 6.88 -14.57
N ILE A 102 0.70 5.85 -15.39
CA ILE A 102 0.25 4.48 -15.11
C ILE A 102 0.83 4.03 -13.77
N TYR A 103 2.11 4.30 -13.52
CA TYR A 103 2.76 3.91 -12.28
C TYR A 103 2.09 4.52 -11.06
N LEU A 104 1.89 5.84 -11.03
CA LEU A 104 1.20 6.53 -9.92
C LEU A 104 -0.17 5.92 -9.61
N TYR A 105 -1.01 5.73 -10.63
CA TYR A 105 -2.39 5.28 -10.44
C TYR A 105 -2.54 3.77 -10.27
N TRP A 106 -1.62 2.96 -10.73
CA TRP A 106 -1.65 1.52 -10.48
C TRP A 106 -1.02 1.16 -9.13
N GLN A 107 -0.01 1.93 -8.71
CA GLN A 107 0.74 1.62 -7.52
C GLN A 107 -0.09 1.74 -6.24
N TRP A 108 -0.87 2.81 -6.06
CA TRP A 108 -1.71 2.94 -4.86
C TRP A 108 -2.69 1.76 -4.73
N PHE A 109 -3.26 1.32 -5.86
CA PHE A 109 -4.17 0.17 -5.91
C PHE A 109 -3.44 -1.12 -5.59
N HIS A 110 -2.25 -1.32 -6.19
CA HIS A 110 -1.40 -2.48 -5.94
C HIS A 110 -1.04 -2.61 -4.45
N TYR A 111 -0.52 -1.54 -3.84
CA TYR A 111 -0.15 -1.55 -2.42
C TYR A 111 -1.37 -1.69 -1.50
N THR A 112 -2.49 -1.06 -1.84
CA THR A 112 -3.74 -1.26 -1.08
C THR A 112 -4.18 -2.72 -1.15
N ARG A 113 -4.10 -3.34 -2.34
CA ARG A 113 -4.52 -4.73 -2.52
C ARG A 113 -3.59 -5.72 -1.82
N GLN A 114 -2.29 -5.52 -1.92
CA GLN A 114 -1.28 -6.31 -1.22
C GLN A 114 -1.43 -6.18 0.30
N SER A 115 -1.56 -4.95 0.79
CA SER A 115 -1.75 -4.67 2.21
C SER A 115 -3.06 -5.27 2.73
N TYR A 116 -4.15 -5.18 1.97
CA TYR A 116 -5.40 -5.87 2.31
C TYR A 116 -5.19 -7.39 2.40
N GLY A 117 -4.41 -8.00 1.48
CA GLY A 117 -4.07 -9.42 1.54
C GLY A 117 -3.37 -9.83 2.84
N ILE A 118 -2.42 -9.02 3.31
CA ILE A 118 -1.71 -9.23 4.57
C ILE A 118 -2.67 -9.04 5.76
N ALA A 119 -3.49 -7.99 5.75
CA ALA A 119 -4.53 -7.79 6.77
C ALA A 119 -5.46 -9.02 6.87
N GLN A 120 -5.87 -9.59 5.73
CA GLN A 120 -6.68 -10.81 5.71
C GLN A 120 -5.93 -12.04 6.25
N ALA A 121 -4.61 -12.12 6.09
CA ALA A 121 -3.82 -13.17 6.73
C ALA A 121 -3.90 -13.06 8.26
N TYR A 122 -3.72 -11.86 8.81
CA TYR A 122 -3.90 -11.61 10.25
C TYR A 122 -5.35 -11.87 10.72
N ARG A 123 -6.36 -11.51 9.92
CA ARG A 123 -7.78 -11.83 10.18
C ARG A 123 -7.99 -13.34 10.33
N ARG A 124 -7.45 -14.13 9.40
CA ARG A 124 -7.55 -15.59 9.42
C ARG A 124 -6.80 -16.19 10.60
N ALA A 125 -5.60 -15.69 10.91
CA ALA A 125 -4.83 -16.12 12.06
C ALA A 125 -5.55 -15.86 13.40
N ALA A 126 -6.42 -14.83 13.46
CA ALA A 126 -7.27 -14.57 14.62
C ALA A 126 -8.45 -15.54 14.75
N GLY A 127 -8.71 -16.42 13.77
CA GLY A 127 -9.92 -17.23 13.70
C GLY A 127 -11.13 -16.46 13.16
N GLY A 128 -10.90 -15.31 12.49
CA GLY A 128 -11.94 -14.40 12.02
C GLY A 128 -12.21 -13.25 12.98
N ILE A 129 -13.07 -12.32 12.55
CA ILE A 129 -13.45 -11.13 13.29
C ILE A 129 -14.97 -11.03 13.21
N ALA A 130 -15.63 -10.79 14.35
CA ALA A 130 -17.06 -10.55 14.39
C ALA A 130 -17.38 -9.11 13.97
N ASP A 131 -17.17 -8.80 12.69
CA ASP A 131 -17.49 -7.52 12.05
C ASP A 131 -18.15 -7.72 10.68
N ASN A 132 -18.68 -6.64 10.10
CA ASN A 132 -19.13 -6.65 8.72
C ASN A 132 -17.90 -6.59 7.80
N GLU A 133 -17.53 -7.74 7.21
CA GLU A 133 -16.33 -7.85 6.37
C GLU A 133 -16.37 -6.95 5.13
N GLN A 134 -17.53 -6.83 4.48
CA GLN A 134 -17.68 -5.99 3.30
C GLN A 134 -17.48 -4.51 3.65
N LEU A 135 -18.06 -4.05 4.76
CA LEU A 135 -17.88 -2.69 5.24
C LEU A 135 -16.42 -2.46 5.67
N SER A 136 -15.82 -3.38 6.42
CA SER A 136 -14.39 -3.32 6.78
C SER A 136 -13.49 -3.23 5.54
N ARG A 137 -13.81 -3.97 4.47
CA ARG A 137 -13.11 -3.88 3.19
C ARG A 137 -13.28 -2.52 2.53
N ILE A 138 -14.50 -1.97 2.50
CA ILE A 138 -14.75 -0.64 1.93
C ILE A 138 -13.93 0.40 2.69
N VAL A 139 -14.01 0.41 4.03
CA VAL A 139 -13.26 1.33 4.88
C VAL A 139 -11.74 1.21 4.65
N PHE A 140 -11.23 -0.01 4.48
CA PHE A 140 -9.82 -0.23 4.19
C PHE A 140 -9.34 0.50 2.92
N TYR A 141 -10.18 0.59 1.89
CA TYR A 141 -9.85 1.24 0.61
C TYR A 141 -10.16 2.74 0.60
N LEU A 142 -11.01 3.24 1.51
CA LEU A 142 -11.44 4.64 1.49
C LEU A 142 -10.30 5.63 1.79
N VAL A 143 -9.37 5.30 2.69
CA VAL A 143 -8.22 6.18 2.99
C VAL A 143 -7.26 6.30 1.80
N PRO A 144 -6.78 5.20 1.19
CA PRO A 144 -6.02 5.27 -0.05
C PRO A 144 -6.76 5.97 -1.20
N LEU A 145 -8.05 5.70 -1.36
CA LEU A 145 -8.88 6.32 -2.41
C LEU A 145 -8.99 7.83 -2.20
N TRP A 146 -9.21 8.28 -0.96
CA TRP A 146 -9.19 9.70 -0.63
C TRP A 146 -7.83 10.31 -1.00
N GLY A 147 -6.74 9.67 -0.61
CA GLY A 147 -5.39 10.12 -0.92
C GLY A 147 -5.12 10.29 -2.41
N ILE A 148 -5.42 9.29 -3.24
CA ILE A 148 -5.16 9.39 -4.68
C ILE A 148 -6.06 10.43 -5.36
N LEU A 149 -7.32 10.58 -4.93
CA LEU A 149 -8.21 11.63 -5.44
C LEU A 149 -7.74 13.02 -5.02
N HIS A 150 -7.21 13.15 -3.80
CA HIS A 150 -6.60 14.40 -3.34
C HIS A 150 -5.40 14.78 -4.22
N ARG A 151 -4.53 13.82 -4.57
CA ARG A 151 -3.41 14.06 -5.50
C ARG A 151 -3.84 14.39 -6.91
N ALA A 152 -4.84 13.69 -7.43
CA ALA A 152 -5.40 14.00 -8.74
C ALA A 152 -6.02 15.40 -8.79
N HIS A 153 -6.65 15.85 -7.70
CA HIS A 153 -7.18 17.20 -7.58
C HIS A 153 -6.09 18.28 -7.50
N GLN A 154 -4.99 18.00 -6.80
CA GLN A 154 -3.81 18.88 -6.76
C GLN A 154 -3.08 18.96 -8.10
N ALA A 155 -3.13 17.89 -8.89
CA ALA A 155 -2.52 17.77 -10.21
C ALA A 155 -1.03 18.21 -10.24
N PRO A 156 -0.15 17.62 -9.41
CA PRO A 156 1.28 17.93 -9.45
C PRO A 156 1.86 17.67 -10.85
N GLU A 157 2.75 18.55 -11.30
CA GLU A 157 3.34 18.42 -12.65
C GLU A 157 4.30 17.23 -12.77
N PHE A 158 4.94 16.85 -11.66
CA PHE A 158 5.98 15.82 -11.62
C PHE A 158 5.73 14.75 -10.56
N PHE A 159 6.09 13.52 -10.91
CA PHE A 159 6.10 12.36 -10.04
C PHE A 159 7.35 11.52 -10.31
N LEU A 160 8.13 11.27 -9.27
CA LEU A 160 9.49 10.73 -9.29
C LEU A 160 10.42 11.49 -10.26
N GLY A 161 10.24 12.81 -10.34
CA GLY A 161 10.96 13.68 -11.27
C GLY A 161 10.56 13.54 -12.75
N LEU A 162 9.51 12.75 -13.04
CA LEU A 162 8.97 12.56 -14.38
C LEU A 162 7.65 13.31 -14.56
N PRO A 163 7.38 13.88 -15.74
CA PRO A 163 6.09 14.51 -16.02
C PRO A 163 4.95 13.51 -15.84
N VAL A 164 3.82 13.94 -15.28
CA VAL A 164 2.67 13.07 -15.00
C VAL A 164 1.36 13.75 -15.38
N ALA A 165 0.39 12.96 -15.83
CA ALA A 165 -0.95 13.44 -16.14
C ALA A 165 -1.94 13.04 -15.04
N HIS A 166 -2.94 13.89 -14.79
CA HIS A 166 -3.97 13.66 -13.80
C HIS A 166 -5.36 13.74 -14.43
N PRO A 167 -6.30 12.84 -14.07
CA PRO A 167 -7.69 13.03 -14.46
C PRO A 167 -8.25 14.25 -13.73
N PRO A 168 -9.18 15.00 -14.34
CA PRO A 168 -9.80 16.15 -13.69
C PRO A 168 -10.69 15.67 -12.54
N VAL A 169 -10.21 15.81 -11.30
CA VAL A 169 -10.97 15.48 -10.10
C VAL A 169 -11.48 16.76 -9.44
N PRO A 170 -12.80 16.97 -9.35
CA PRO A 170 -13.35 18.16 -8.70
C PRO A 170 -13.26 18.06 -7.18
N GLY A 171 -13.06 19.20 -6.50
CA GLY A 171 -12.86 19.23 -5.04
C GLY A 171 -14.00 18.63 -4.22
N TRP A 172 -15.26 18.72 -4.70
CA TRP A 172 -16.40 18.10 -4.01
C TRP A 172 -16.29 16.58 -3.94
N MET A 173 -15.68 15.94 -4.95
CA MET A 173 -15.47 14.49 -4.98
C MET A 173 -14.45 14.09 -3.92
N VAL A 174 -13.35 14.86 -3.81
CA VAL A 174 -12.33 14.68 -2.76
C VAL A 174 -12.97 14.80 -1.37
N ASN A 175 -13.74 15.87 -1.14
CA ASN A 175 -14.41 16.12 0.14
C ASN A 175 -15.42 15.01 0.50
N THR A 176 -16.16 14.51 -0.49
CA THR A 176 -17.12 13.41 -0.29
C THR A 176 -16.40 12.15 0.17
N VAL A 177 -15.33 11.75 -0.53
CA VAL A 177 -14.56 10.55 -0.15
C VAL A 177 -13.83 10.75 1.17
N ALA A 178 -13.36 11.96 1.47
CA ALA A 178 -12.77 12.29 2.78
C ALA A 178 -13.77 12.07 3.92
N VAL A 179 -15.00 12.59 3.80
CA VAL A 179 -16.06 12.40 4.80
C VAL A 179 -16.40 10.92 4.97
N LEU A 180 -16.52 10.17 3.87
CA LEU A 180 -16.77 8.73 3.93
C LEU A 180 -15.61 7.97 4.59
N ALA A 181 -14.36 8.34 4.29
CA ALA A 181 -13.18 7.75 4.90
C ALA A 181 -13.12 8.01 6.41
N LEU A 182 -13.38 9.25 6.84
CA LEU A 182 -13.39 9.63 8.25
C LEU A 182 -14.54 8.97 9.02
N ALA A 183 -15.75 8.93 8.45
CA ALA A 183 -16.90 8.24 9.04
C ALA A 183 -16.64 6.73 9.14
N GLY A 184 -16.09 6.13 8.09
CA GLY A 184 -15.69 4.72 8.04
C GLY A 184 -14.61 4.40 9.07
N LEU A 185 -13.60 5.26 9.22
CA LEU A 185 -12.56 5.12 10.24
C LEU A 185 -13.13 5.24 11.66
N GLY A 186 -14.04 6.20 11.90
CA GLY A 186 -14.74 6.34 13.17
C GLY A 186 -15.53 5.08 13.54
N TRP A 187 -16.33 4.56 12.60
CA TRP A 187 -17.01 3.27 12.76
C TRP A 187 -16.03 2.13 13.06
N TRP A 188 -14.92 2.06 12.32
CA TRP A 188 -13.91 1.02 12.51
C TRP A 188 -13.27 1.10 13.91
N ILE A 189 -12.88 2.30 14.36
CA ILE A 189 -12.31 2.53 15.70
C ILE A 189 -13.29 2.09 16.80
N ILE A 190 -14.56 2.50 16.70
CA ILE A 190 -15.61 2.10 17.66
C ILE A 190 -15.74 0.57 17.67
N SER A 191 -15.77 -0.06 16.50
CA SER A 191 -15.85 -1.52 16.38
C SER A 191 -14.65 -2.22 17.05
N ARG A 192 -13.43 -1.67 16.92
CA ARG A 192 -12.24 -2.21 17.61
C ARG A 192 -12.30 -1.98 19.11
N ALA A 193 -12.76 -0.82 19.57
CA ALA A 193 -12.90 -0.52 20.99
C ALA A 193 -13.92 -1.48 21.66
N MET A 194 -15.02 -1.79 20.98
CA MET A 194 -15.99 -2.80 21.44
C MET A 194 -15.35 -4.19 21.53
N LEU A 195 -14.61 -4.62 20.49
CA LEU A 195 -13.91 -5.90 20.51
C LEU A 195 -12.81 -5.98 21.58
N TRP A 196 -12.12 -4.87 21.85
CA TRP A 196 -11.16 -4.76 22.96
C TRP A 196 -11.86 -4.97 24.29
N ARG A 197 -12.95 -4.24 24.54
CA ARG A 197 -13.72 -4.33 25.79
C ARG A 197 -14.20 -5.76 26.03
N ASP A 198 -14.60 -6.45 24.97
CA ASP A 198 -15.11 -7.82 25.04
C ASP A 198 -13.98 -8.88 25.10
N GLY A 199 -12.70 -8.48 25.15
CA GLY A 199 -11.55 -9.38 25.22
C GLY A 199 -11.28 -10.17 23.93
N ARG A 200 -11.81 -9.69 22.80
CA ARG A 200 -11.83 -10.39 21.49
C ARG A 200 -11.11 -9.61 20.40
N LEU A 201 -10.25 -8.66 20.75
CA LEU A 201 -9.57 -7.84 19.75
C LEU A 201 -8.53 -8.68 18.98
N PRO A 202 -8.64 -8.76 17.64
CA PRO A 202 -7.59 -9.32 16.79
C PRO A 202 -6.43 -8.32 16.72
N VAL A 203 -5.51 -8.39 17.67
CA VAL A 203 -4.44 -7.38 17.85
C VAL A 203 -3.57 -7.26 16.60
N GLY A 204 -3.12 -8.37 16.00
CA GLY A 204 -2.27 -8.34 14.80
C GLY A 204 -2.95 -7.63 13.62
N HIS A 205 -4.20 -7.99 13.33
CA HIS A 205 -5.00 -7.32 12.30
C HIS A 205 -5.19 -5.83 12.59
N THR A 206 -5.47 -5.49 13.85
CA THR A 206 -5.75 -4.10 14.27
C THR A 206 -4.50 -3.23 14.11
N LEU A 207 -3.35 -3.68 14.59
CA LEU A 207 -2.08 -2.97 14.43
C LEU A 207 -1.72 -2.78 12.96
N TYR A 208 -1.84 -3.84 12.16
CA TYR A 208 -1.54 -3.78 10.73
C TYR A 208 -2.50 -2.84 9.96
N THR A 209 -3.77 -2.81 10.34
CA THR A 209 -4.75 -1.91 9.71
C THR A 209 -4.49 -0.46 10.07
N ILE A 210 -4.11 -0.16 11.32
CA ILE A 210 -3.76 1.21 11.74
C ILE A 210 -2.49 1.67 11.03
N SER A 211 -1.47 0.82 10.92
CA SER A 211 -0.25 1.18 10.21
C SER A 211 -0.53 1.47 8.73
N HIS A 212 -1.38 0.67 8.09
CA HIS A 212 -1.84 0.93 6.72
C HIS A 212 -2.47 2.33 6.59
N PHE A 213 -3.44 2.67 7.45
CA PHE A 213 -4.07 3.99 7.39
C PHE A 213 -3.09 5.12 7.65
N ALA A 214 -2.18 4.96 8.61
CA ALA A 214 -1.18 5.97 8.93
C ALA A 214 -0.22 6.22 7.76
N VAL A 215 0.28 5.16 7.12
CA VAL A 215 1.19 5.26 5.96
C VAL A 215 0.49 5.93 4.79
N PHE A 216 -0.71 5.48 4.40
CA PHE A 216 -1.43 6.06 3.25
C PHE A 216 -1.87 7.50 3.50
N TYR A 217 -2.37 7.82 4.68
CA TYR A 217 -2.72 9.20 5.03
C TYR A 217 -1.49 10.10 4.97
N THR A 218 -0.37 9.66 5.55
CA THR A 218 0.85 10.46 5.57
C THR A 218 1.38 10.71 4.15
N GLY A 219 1.52 9.65 3.36
CA GLY A 219 2.11 9.74 2.03
C GLY A 219 1.24 10.46 0.99
N TYR A 220 -0.08 10.27 1.04
CA TYR A 220 -0.98 10.82 0.01
C TYR A 220 -1.77 12.05 0.45
N VAL A 221 -1.85 12.38 1.74
CA VAL A 221 -2.64 13.51 2.24
C VAL A 221 -1.80 14.50 3.05
N ALA A 222 -0.99 14.03 4.01
CA ALA A 222 -0.30 14.92 4.95
C ALA A 222 0.94 15.60 4.34
N ILE A 223 1.75 14.84 3.59
CA ILE A 223 2.92 15.40 2.89
C ILE A 223 2.41 16.15 1.66
N SER A 224 2.81 17.39 1.40
CA SER A 224 2.30 18.14 0.24
C SER A 224 2.91 17.69 -1.09
N ASP A 225 4.17 17.24 -1.09
CA ASP A 225 4.87 16.75 -2.27
C ASP A 225 4.65 15.25 -2.46
N ILE A 226 4.07 14.84 -3.59
CA ILE A 226 3.84 13.43 -3.91
C ILE A 226 5.15 12.65 -4.10
N ASN A 227 6.25 13.30 -4.49
CA ASN A 227 7.54 12.63 -4.62
C ASN A 227 8.04 12.16 -3.25
N ALA A 228 8.00 13.06 -2.26
CA ALA A 228 8.37 12.75 -0.89
C ALA A 228 7.39 11.78 -0.24
N GLY A 229 6.08 11.98 -0.41
CA GLY A 229 5.07 11.14 0.22
C GLY A 229 4.91 9.74 -0.39
N TRP A 230 5.47 9.53 -1.58
CA TRP A 230 5.49 8.21 -2.23
C TRP A 230 6.53 7.26 -1.63
N ILE A 231 7.66 7.81 -1.16
CA ILE A 231 8.73 7.08 -0.46
C ILE A 231 8.22 6.58 0.89
#